data_AF-A0A6I0EX80-F1
#
_entry.id   AF-A0A6I0EX80-F1
#
_cell.length_a   1.000
_cell.length_b   1.000
_cell.length_c   1.000
_cell.angle_alpha   90.00
_cell.angle_beta   90.00
_cell.angle_gamma   90.00
#
_symmetry.space_group_name_H-M   'P 1'
#
loop_
_entity.id
_entity.type
_entity.pdbx_description
1 polymer ?
#
loop_
_entity_poly.entity_id
_entity_poly.type
_entity_poly.pdbx_seq_one_letter_code
_entity_poly.pdbx_strand_id
1 'polypeptide(L)'
;MNTSEVSKILRKTADILDLFGDIPLQEALDDIYRTIDRKKSNTKKEIRAKEEEANNSILITDELILQMSEMKNDELSNFLKNHKIFNSKSGLLSLAEKLSLQLSARNNIETLAHSILKHFERLRLDTMIQNERNN
;
A
#
# COMPACT_ATOMS: atom_id res chain seq x y z
N MET A 1 2.28 -33.21 -23.23
CA MET A 1 1.03 -32.60 -23.70
C MET A 1 0.21 -33.68 -24.35
N ASN A 2 -1.03 -33.87 -23.92
CA ASN A 2 -1.90 -34.88 -24.51
C ASN A 2 -2.46 -34.37 -25.85
N THR A 3 -2.64 -35.25 -26.83
CA THR A 3 -3.22 -34.93 -28.15
C THR A 3 -4.58 -34.22 -28.06
N SER A 4 -5.34 -34.49 -26.99
CA SER A 4 -6.59 -33.80 -26.65
C SER A 4 -6.41 -32.33 -26.24
N GLU A 5 -5.29 -31.99 -25.62
CA GLU A 5 -4.98 -30.59 -25.26
C GLU A 5 -4.54 -29.80 -26.49
N VAL A 6 -3.74 -30.42 -27.35
CA VAL A 6 -3.29 -29.81 -28.61
C VAL A 6 -4.46 -29.55 -29.55
N SER A 7 -5.41 -30.49 -29.68
CA SER A 7 -6.60 -30.28 -30.50
C SER A 7 -7.52 -29.17 -29.97
N LYS A 8 -7.65 -29.04 -28.64
CA LYS A 8 -8.38 -27.93 -28.02
C LYS A 8 -7.72 -26.58 -28.27
N ILE A 9 -6.38 -26.53 -28.22
CA ILE A 9 -5.62 -25.30 -28.52
C ILE A 9 -5.84 -24.91 -29.97
N LEU A 10 -5.63 -25.84 -30.92
CA LEU A 10 -5.80 -25.58 -32.35
C LEU A 10 -7.21 -25.12 -32.71
N ARG A 11 -8.24 -25.74 -32.10
CA ARG A 11 -9.63 -25.33 -32.33
C ARG A 11 -9.89 -23.91 -31.86
N LYS A 12 -9.46 -23.57 -30.64
CA LYS A 12 -9.59 -22.21 -30.11
C LYS A 12 -8.79 -21.19 -30.93
N THR A 13 -7.63 -21.57 -31.45
CA THR A 13 -6.83 -20.70 -32.32
C THR A 13 -7.55 -20.45 -33.65
N ALA A 14 -8.14 -21.47 -34.25
CA ALA A 14 -8.95 -21.31 -35.45
C ALA A 14 -10.16 -20.40 -35.19
N ASP A 15 -10.91 -20.64 -34.11
CA ASP A 15 -12.06 -19.81 -33.71
C ASP A 15 -11.67 -18.33 -33.50
N ILE A 16 -10.47 -18.06 -32.98
CA ILE A 16 -9.96 -16.69 -32.81
C ILE A 16 -9.60 -16.08 -34.16
N LEU A 17 -8.94 -16.82 -35.05
CA LEU A 17 -8.53 -16.33 -36.36
C LEU A 17 -9.73 -16.06 -37.27
N ASP A 18 -10.82 -16.82 -37.14
CA ASP A 18 -12.08 -16.57 -37.85
C ASP A 18 -12.69 -15.19 -37.53
N LEU A 19 -12.41 -14.63 -36.35
CA LEU A 19 -12.87 -13.27 -35.99
C LEU A 19 -12.16 -12.16 -36.79
N PHE A 20 -11.05 -12.48 -37.45
CA PHE A 20 -10.24 -11.56 -38.25
C PHE A 20 -10.45 -11.77 -39.76
N GLY A 21 -11.59 -12.36 -40.16
CA GLY A 21 -11.90 -13.03 -41.43
C GLY A 21 -11.36 -12.50 -42.78
N ASP A 22 -10.82 -11.28 -42.89
CA ASP A 22 -10.19 -10.73 -44.11
C ASP A 22 -8.84 -10.02 -43.87
N ILE A 23 -8.26 -10.16 -42.68
CA ILE A 23 -7.01 -9.52 -42.30
C ILE A 23 -5.85 -10.50 -42.56
N PRO A 24 -4.73 -10.05 -43.17
CA PRO A 24 -3.54 -10.88 -43.32
C PRO A 24 -3.13 -11.51 -41.99
N LEU A 25 -2.82 -12.81 -42.00
CA LEU A 25 -2.47 -13.56 -40.78
C LEU A 25 -1.40 -12.86 -39.93
N GLN A 26 -0.43 -12.22 -40.59
CA GLN A 26 0.63 -11.44 -39.95
C GLN A 26 0.07 -10.29 -39.10
N GLU A 27 -0.90 -9.54 -39.62
CA GLU A 27 -1.52 -8.39 -38.95
C GLU A 27 -2.43 -8.84 -37.81
N ALA A 28 -3.20 -9.92 -38.00
CA ALA A 28 -4.01 -10.51 -36.94
C ALA A 28 -3.15 -11.00 -35.77
N LEU A 29 -2.01 -11.64 -36.05
CA LEU A 29 -1.06 -12.06 -35.02
C LEU A 29 -0.44 -10.86 -34.30
N ASP A 30 -0.04 -9.81 -35.01
CA ASP A 30 0.51 -8.59 -34.42
C ASP A 30 -0.51 -7.90 -33.50
N ASP A 31 -1.79 -7.84 -33.88
CA ASP A 31 -2.85 -7.27 -33.05
C ASP A 31 -3.17 -8.12 -31.83
N ILE A 32 -3.13 -9.46 -31.96
CA ILE A 32 -3.21 -10.38 -30.83
C ILE A 32 -2.05 -10.14 -29.85
N TYR A 33 -0.82 -10.03 -30.35
CA TYR A 33 0.36 -9.73 -29.53
C TYR A 33 0.25 -8.38 -28.83
N ARG A 34 -0.13 -7.32 -29.55
CA ARG A 34 -0.35 -5.98 -28.98
C ARG A 34 -1.44 -5.97 -27.92
N THR A 35 -2.50 -6.73 -28.10
CA THR A 35 -3.59 -6.84 -27.12
C THR A 35 -3.13 -7.58 -25.86
N ILE A 36 -2.34 -8.64 -26.01
CA ILE A 36 -1.73 -9.37 -24.88
C ILE A 36 -0.76 -8.46 -24.11
N ASP A 37 0.08 -7.71 -24.81
CA ASP A 37 1.04 -6.80 -24.18
C ASP A 37 0.35 -5.61 -23.50
N ARG A 38 -0.69 -5.05 -24.12
CA ARG A 38 -1.55 -4.04 -23.49
C ARG A 38 -2.25 -4.58 -22.25
N LYS A 39 -2.76 -5.82 -22.29
CA LYS A 39 -3.36 -6.48 -21.11
C LYS A 39 -2.31 -6.66 -20.01
N LYS A 40 -1.12 -7.18 -20.30
CA LYS A 40 -0.03 -7.32 -19.31
C LYS A 40 0.39 -5.97 -18.68
N SER A 41 0.42 -4.91 -19.48
CA SER A 41 0.73 -3.55 -19.01
C SER A 41 -0.39 -2.96 -18.13
N ASN A 42 -1.65 -3.17 -18.53
CA ASN A 42 -2.82 -2.71 -17.77
C ASN A 42 -2.99 -3.47 -16.45
N THR A 43 -2.73 -4.78 -16.40
CA THR A 43 -2.75 -5.55 -15.16
C THR A 43 -1.69 -5.05 -14.16
N LYS A 44 -0.50 -4.64 -14.62
CA LYS A 44 0.51 -4.02 -13.74
C LYS A 44 0.11 -2.65 -13.20
N LYS A 45 -0.63 -1.85 -13.98
CA LYS A 45 -1.13 -0.54 -13.53
C LYS A 45 -2.31 -0.68 -12.55
N GLU A 46 -3.22 -1.62 -12.79
CA GLU A 46 -4.34 -1.90 -11.87
C GLU A 46 -3.89 -2.52 -10.55
N ILE A 47 -2.85 -3.36 -10.55
CA ILE A 47 -2.29 -3.90 -9.29
C ILE A 47 -1.67 -2.77 -8.44
N ARG A 48 -0.95 -1.83 -9.06
CA ARG A 48 -0.38 -0.67 -8.34
C ARG A 48 -1.46 0.28 -7.80
N ALA A 49 -2.51 0.54 -8.59
CA ALA A 49 -3.63 1.37 -8.14
C ALA A 49 -4.40 0.73 -6.98
N LYS A 50 -4.58 -0.60 -6.99
CA LYS A 50 -5.21 -1.33 -5.88
C LYS A 50 -4.33 -1.42 -4.63
N GLU A 51 -3.00 -1.47 -4.77
CA GLU A 51 -2.08 -1.35 -3.64
C GLU A 51 -2.07 0.05 -3.02
N GLU A 52 -2.24 1.10 -3.83
CA GLU A 52 -2.41 2.48 -3.33
C GLU A 52 -3.76 2.68 -2.61
N GLU A 53 -4.86 2.12 -3.14
CA GLU A 53 -6.18 2.16 -2.47
C GLU A 53 -6.22 1.35 -1.17
N ALA A 54 -5.58 0.18 -1.12
CA ALA A 54 -5.50 -0.62 0.11
C ALA A 54 -4.64 0.04 1.19
N ASN A 55 -3.60 0.79 0.81
CA ASN A 55 -2.78 1.57 1.75
C ASN A 55 -3.50 2.81 2.32
N ASN A 56 -4.53 3.31 1.63
CA ASN A 56 -5.33 4.46 2.09
C ASN A 56 -6.47 4.09 3.06
N SER A 57 -6.66 2.81 3.39
CA SER A 57 -7.73 2.36 4.30
C SER A 57 -7.25 2.15 5.76
N ILE A 58 -6.04 2.58 6.13
CA ILE A 58 -5.66 2.60 7.54
C ILE A 58 -6.31 3.82 8.20
N LEU A 59 -7.52 3.61 8.72
CA LEU A 59 -8.30 4.62 9.42
C LEU A 59 -7.68 4.89 10.80
N ILE A 60 -6.73 5.81 10.84
CA ILE A 60 -6.21 6.38 12.09
C ILE A 60 -7.18 7.47 12.53
N THR A 61 -7.95 7.16 13.57
CA THR A 61 -8.93 8.07 14.16
C THR A 61 -8.26 9.04 15.14
N ASP A 62 -8.86 10.21 15.33
CA ASP A 62 -8.34 11.20 16.28
C ASP A 62 -8.42 10.68 17.74
N GLU A 63 -9.39 9.81 18.04
CA GLU A 63 -9.49 9.10 19.33
C GLU A 63 -8.25 8.25 19.62
N LEU A 64 -7.71 7.57 18.60
CA LEU A 64 -6.51 6.74 18.74
C LEU A 64 -5.28 7.61 19.06
N ILE A 65 -5.18 8.78 18.42
CA ILE A 65 -4.10 9.74 18.67
C ILE A 65 -4.21 10.28 20.09
N LEU A 66 -5.42 10.61 20.54
CA LEU A 66 -5.67 11.06 21.92
C LEU A 66 -5.27 9.98 22.93
N GLN A 67 -5.67 8.73 22.69
CA GLN A 67 -5.27 7.60 23.53
C GLN A 67 -3.73 7.46 23.59
N MET A 68 -3.05 7.57 22.44
CA MET A 68 -1.58 7.52 22.37
C MET A 68 -0.91 8.68 23.13
N SER A 69 -1.53 9.86 23.15
CA SER A 69 -1.04 11.02 23.89
C SER A 69 -1.11 10.86 25.41
N GLU A 70 -1.95 9.94 25.90
CA GLU A 70 -2.13 9.62 27.33
C GLU A 70 -1.31 8.39 27.78
N MET A 71 -0.91 7.49 26.87
CA MET A 71 -0.14 6.26 27.17
C MET A 71 1.30 6.50 27.62
N LYS A 72 1.79 5.87 28.69
CA LYS A 72 3.21 6.02 29.10
C LYS A 72 4.17 5.61 27.98
N ASN A 73 5.40 6.13 27.97
CA ASN A 73 6.34 5.89 26.86
C ASN A 73 6.59 4.39 26.60
N ASP A 74 6.68 3.58 27.66
CA ASP A 74 6.82 2.13 27.55
C ASP A 74 5.57 1.46 26.94
N GLU A 75 4.38 1.93 27.31
CA GLU A 75 3.10 1.46 26.77
C GLU A 75 2.95 1.85 25.31
N LEU A 76 3.29 3.08 24.96
CA LEU A 76 3.27 3.60 23.59
C LEU A 76 4.27 2.87 22.69
N SER A 77 5.46 2.57 23.21
CA SER A 77 6.48 1.79 22.50
C SER A 77 5.99 0.37 22.22
N ASN A 78 5.39 -0.28 23.22
CA ASN A 78 4.77 -1.59 23.05
C ASN A 78 3.58 -1.55 22.11
N PHE A 79 2.78 -0.49 22.15
CA PHE A 79 1.62 -0.31 21.28
C PHE A 79 2.04 -0.17 19.82
N LEU A 80 3.05 0.65 19.51
CA LEU A 80 3.58 0.80 18.16
C LEU A 80 4.17 -0.49 17.59
N LYS A 81 4.73 -1.36 18.45
CA LYS A 81 5.31 -2.64 18.03
C LYS A 81 4.29 -3.77 17.86
N ASN A 82 3.32 -3.86 18.77
CA ASN A 82 2.42 -5.02 18.87
C ASN A 82 1.07 -4.80 18.21
N HIS A 83 0.66 -3.54 18.00
CA HIS A 83 -0.64 -3.25 17.40
C HIS A 83 -0.62 -3.55 15.89
N LYS A 84 -1.63 -4.30 15.41
CA LYS A 84 -1.70 -4.78 14.01
C LYS A 84 -1.57 -3.66 12.97
N ILE A 85 -2.06 -2.47 13.30
CA ILE A 85 -2.01 -1.31 12.42
C ILE A 85 -0.57 -0.78 12.27
N PHE A 86 0.18 -0.71 13.38
CA PHE A 86 1.49 -0.06 13.46
C PHE A 86 2.68 -1.01 13.25
N ASN A 87 2.43 -2.32 13.26
CA ASN A 87 3.42 -3.31 12.83
C ASN A 87 3.76 -3.21 11.32
N SER A 88 2.96 -2.47 10.55
CA SER A 88 3.25 -2.20 9.14
C SER A 88 3.93 -0.83 8.95
N LYS A 89 4.86 -0.77 8.00
CA LYS A 89 5.52 0.48 7.61
C LYS A 89 4.53 1.54 7.10
N SER A 90 3.51 1.12 6.37
CA SER A 90 2.45 2.01 5.88
C SER A 90 1.66 2.61 7.05
N GLY A 91 1.27 1.83 8.05
CA GLY A 91 0.54 2.35 9.21
C GLY A 91 1.33 3.38 10.02
N LEU A 92 2.66 3.20 10.18
CA LEU A 92 3.51 4.19 10.83
C LEU A 92 3.66 5.47 9.98
N LEU A 93 3.75 5.35 8.65
CA LEU A 93 3.81 6.51 7.76
C LEU A 93 2.47 7.28 7.76
N SER A 94 1.34 6.59 7.73
CA SER A 94 0.01 7.22 7.86
C SER A 94 -0.15 7.93 9.20
N LEU A 95 0.38 7.36 10.29
CA LEU A 95 0.37 8.01 11.60
C LEU A 95 1.24 9.26 11.59
N ALA A 96 2.43 9.17 10.99
CA ALA A 96 3.33 10.31 10.86
C ALA A 96 2.70 11.44 10.04
N GLU A 97 2.01 11.12 8.95
CA GLU A 97 1.28 12.08 8.14
C GLU A 97 0.16 12.77 8.94
N LYS A 98 -0.61 12.01 9.72
CA LYS A 98 -1.62 12.55 10.63
C LYS A 98 -1.03 13.48 11.70
N LEU A 99 0.15 13.15 12.23
CA LEU A 99 0.88 13.97 13.18
C LEU A 99 1.66 15.12 12.53
N SER A 100 1.52 15.33 11.21
CA SER A 100 2.27 16.33 10.43
C SER A 100 3.81 16.17 10.54
N LEU A 101 4.27 14.94 10.74
CA LEU A 101 5.69 14.56 10.76
C LEU A 101 6.15 14.20 9.35
N GLN A 102 7.15 14.93 8.84
CA GLN A 102 7.79 14.60 7.56
C GLN A 102 8.78 13.44 7.74
N LEU A 103 8.25 12.20 7.79
CA LEU A 103 9.08 11.00 7.82
C LEU A 103 9.25 10.41 6.42
N SER A 104 10.48 9.99 6.11
CA SER A 104 10.78 9.39 4.81
C SER A 104 10.29 7.96 4.75
N ALA A 105 9.65 7.60 3.63
CA ALA A 105 9.37 6.20 3.28
C ALA A 105 10.64 5.35 3.09
N ARG A 106 11.85 5.93 3.12
CA ARG A 106 13.12 5.17 3.14
C ARG A 106 13.49 4.65 4.53
N ASN A 107 12.91 5.21 5.60
CA ASN A 107 13.22 4.81 6.97
C ASN A 107 12.74 3.38 7.26
N ASN A 108 13.44 2.67 8.14
CA ASN A 108 12.97 1.38 8.65
C ASN A 108 11.84 1.58 9.68
N ILE A 109 11.09 0.50 9.97
CA ILE A 109 9.96 0.51 10.90
C ILE A 109 10.38 1.02 12.29
N GLU A 110 11.55 0.59 12.77
CA GLU A 110 12.08 1.01 14.09
C GLU A 110 12.35 2.52 14.16
N THR A 111 12.95 3.11 13.12
CA THR A 111 13.23 4.56 13.05
C THR A 111 11.94 5.35 12.96
N LEU A 112 10.95 4.84 12.22
CA LEU A 112 9.62 5.46 12.16
C LEU A 112 8.94 5.44 13.53
N ALA A 113 8.90 4.29 14.20
CA ALA A 113 8.32 4.16 15.53
C ALA A 113 9.05 5.03 16.56
N HIS A 114 10.38 5.07 16.53
CA HIS A 114 11.18 5.92 17.42
C HIS A 114 10.91 7.41 17.18
N SER A 115 10.78 7.83 15.92
CA SER A 115 10.48 9.23 15.59
C SER A 115 9.11 9.66 16.08
N ILE A 116 8.11 8.78 15.98
CA ILE A 116 6.76 9.00 16.49
C ILE A 116 6.76 9.06 18.02
N LEU A 117 7.45 8.13 18.69
CA LEU A 117 7.62 8.16 20.16
C LEU A 117 8.18 9.50 20.63
N LYS A 118 9.28 9.94 20.00
CA LYS A 118 9.95 11.20 20.35
C LYS A 118 9.04 12.42 20.16
N HIS A 119 8.13 12.38 19.19
CA HIS A 119 7.14 13.43 19.00
C HIS A 119 6.16 13.53 20.18
N PHE A 120 5.60 12.40 20.63
CA PHE A 120 4.72 12.37 21.81
C PHE A 120 5.44 12.75 23.10
N GLU A 121 6.70 12.36 23.27
CA GLU A 121 7.53 12.82 24.38
C GLU A 121 7.68 14.34 24.40
N ARG A 122 7.93 14.94 23.23
CA ARG A 122 8.06 16.39 23.10
C ARG A 122 6.75 17.09 23.44
N LEU A 123 5.63 16.61 22.91
CA LEU A 123 4.30 17.16 23.22
C LEU A 123 4.04 17.17 24.73
N ARG A 124 4.40 16.12 25.44
CA ARG A 124 4.23 16.05 26.91
C ARG A 124 5.08 17.06 27.64
N LEU A 125 6.36 17.17 27.27
CA LEU A 125 7.26 18.16 27.86
C LEU A 125 6.75 19.58 27.62
N ASP A 126 6.31 19.88 26.39
CA ASP A 126 5.74 21.18 26.05
C ASP A 126 4.47 21.47 26.88
N THR A 127 3.61 20.47 27.07
CA THR A 127 2.39 20.60 27.90
C THR A 127 2.74 20.84 29.38
N MET A 128 3.73 20.12 29.91
CA MET A 128 4.20 20.30 31.30
C MET A 128 4.76 21.71 31.52
N ILE A 129 5.59 22.20 30.61
CA ILE A 129 6.17 23.55 30.67
C ILE A 129 5.07 24.63 30.59
N GLN A 130 4.04 24.44 29.76
CA GLN A 130 2.92 25.38 29.68
C GLN A 130 2.11 25.41 30.98
N ASN A 131 1.86 24.25 31.59
CA ASN A 131 1.13 24.17 32.86
C ASN A 131 1.92 24.79 34.02
N GLU A 132 3.25 24.67 34.03
CA GLU A 132 4.11 25.35 35.01
C GLU A 132 4.14 26.87 34.84
N ARG A 133 3.96 27.38 33.61
CA ARG A 133 3.91 28.84 33.35
C ARG A 133 2.57 29.48 33.71
N ASN A 134 1.51 28.68 33.77
CA ASN A 134 0.14 29.15 34.03
C ASN A 134 -0.30 28.94 35.49
N ASN A 135 0.52 28.30 36.33
CA ASN A 135 0.36 28.16 37.78
C ASN A 135 1.26 29.15 38.52
#